data_AF-A0A957M5B7-F1
#
_entry.id   AF-A0A957M5B7-F1
#
_cell.length_a   1.000
_cell.length_b   1.000
_cell.length_c   1.000
_cell.angle_alpha   90.00
_cell.angle_beta   90.00
_cell.angle_gamma   90.00
#
_symmetry.space_group_name_H-M   'P 1'
#
loop_
_entity.id
_entity.type
_entity.pdbx_description
1 polymer ?
#
loop_
_entity_poly.entity_id
_entity_poly.type
_entity_poly.pdbx_seq_one_letter_code
_entity_poly.pdbx_strand_id
1 'polypeptide(L)'
;MSRFLATDSTVSTMRVVDFRPSLWRRLAACLLAAVMLATIAVPVASAQSAPLKLIVDTDPGVDDALALTWLLSQRERPIQVLGIVSVFGNT
;
A
#
# COMPACT_ATOMS: atom_id res chain seq x y z
N MET A 1 -28.79 -3.60 82.20
CA MET A 1 -29.09 -2.94 80.92
C MET A 1 -27.78 -2.63 80.22
N SER A 2 -27.42 -3.37 79.16
CA SER A 2 -26.77 -2.81 77.96
C SER A 2 -26.48 -3.97 76.99
N ARG A 3 -27.17 -3.94 75.85
CA ARG A 3 -26.86 -4.75 74.67
C ARG A 3 -25.67 -4.10 73.97
N PHE A 4 -24.68 -4.88 73.53
CA PHE A 4 -23.81 -4.46 72.44
C PHE A 4 -23.46 -5.65 71.53
N LEU A 5 -24.28 -5.75 70.48
CA LEU A 5 -23.96 -6.10 69.09
C LEU A 5 -22.87 -7.15 68.85
N ALA A 6 -23.32 -8.37 68.57
CA ALA A 6 -22.58 -9.30 67.72
C ALA A 6 -22.51 -8.71 66.31
N THR A 7 -21.33 -8.25 65.91
CA THR A 7 -21.03 -7.90 64.52
C THR A 7 -20.74 -9.18 63.75
N ASP A 8 -21.72 -9.61 62.97
CA ASP A 8 -21.60 -10.66 61.96
C ASP A 8 -20.75 -10.11 60.81
N SER A 9 -19.47 -10.51 60.73
CA SER A 9 -18.55 -10.12 59.65
C SER A 9 -18.44 -11.23 58.61
N THR A 10 -19.58 -11.57 57.98
CA THR A 10 -19.57 -12.37 56.75
C THR A 10 -19.20 -11.48 55.57
N VAL A 11 -17.90 -11.20 55.44
CA VAL A 11 -17.32 -10.62 54.22
C VAL A 11 -17.48 -11.66 53.12
N SER A 12 -18.56 -11.54 52.35
CA SER A 12 -18.74 -12.25 51.09
C SER A 12 -17.60 -11.89 50.16
N THR A 13 -16.69 -12.84 49.99
CA THR A 13 -15.65 -12.80 48.97
C THR A 13 -16.32 -12.82 47.60
N MET A 14 -16.44 -11.64 47.01
CA MET A 14 -16.88 -11.45 45.62
C MET A 14 -15.88 -12.18 44.71
N ARG A 15 -16.23 -13.39 44.27
CA ARG A 15 -15.44 -14.14 43.29
C ARG A 15 -15.54 -13.41 41.96
N VAL A 16 -14.45 -12.76 41.55
CA VAL A 16 -14.27 -12.32 40.17
C VAL A 16 -14.29 -13.58 39.31
N VAL A 17 -15.37 -13.75 38.54
CA VAL A 17 -15.48 -14.86 37.59
C VAL A 17 -14.57 -14.51 36.42
N ASP A 18 -13.43 -15.20 36.34
CA ASP A 18 -12.51 -15.05 35.21
C ASP A 18 -13.20 -15.51 33.92
N PHE A 19 -13.69 -14.54 33.14
CA PHE A 19 -14.27 -14.82 31.83
C PHE A 19 -13.17 -15.20 30.86
N ARG A 20 -12.83 -16.49 30.78
CA ARG A 20 -11.92 -17.04 29.78
C ARG A 20 -12.70 -17.28 28.48
N PRO A 21 -12.53 -16.44 27.44
CA PRO A 21 -13.18 -16.70 26.17
C PRO A 21 -12.68 -18.03 25.61
N SER A 22 -13.60 -18.89 25.19
CA SER A 22 -13.27 -20.18 24.60
C SER A 22 -12.40 -20.00 23.36
N LEU A 23 -11.49 -20.97 23.11
CA LEU A 23 -10.54 -20.95 22.00
C LEU A 23 -11.21 -20.61 20.64
N TRP A 24 -12.43 -21.13 20.43
CA TRP A 24 -13.26 -20.89 19.26
C TRP A 24 -13.62 -19.41 19.04
N ARG A 25 -13.87 -18.65 20.11
CA ARG A 25 -14.16 -17.21 20.01
C ARG A 25 -12.93 -16.42 19.57
N ARG A 26 -11.73 -16.85 19.98
CA ARG A 26 -10.47 -16.23 19.55
C ARG A 26 -10.19 -16.52 18.08
N LEU A 27 -10.38 -17.77 17.66
CA LEU A 27 -10.21 -18.16 16.25
C LEU A 27 -11.20 -17.45 15.33
N ALA A 28 -12.47 -17.34 15.74
CA ALA A 28 -13.49 -16.61 14.99
C ALA A 28 -13.15 -15.11 14.87
N ALA A 29 -12.68 -14.48 15.95
CA ALA A 29 -12.25 -13.09 15.93
C ALA A 29 -11.03 -12.87 15.01
N CYS A 30 -10.04 -13.77 15.04
CA CYS A 30 -8.89 -13.72 14.14
C CYS A 30 -9.29 -13.89 12.68
N LEU A 31 -10.19 -14.82 12.38
CA LEU A 31 -10.70 -15.03 11.02
C LEU A 31 -11.45 -13.77 10.53
N LEU A 32 -12.30 -13.19 11.36
CA LEU A 32 -13.04 -11.97 11.01
C LEU A 32 -12.09 -10.79 10.75
N ALA A 33 -11.06 -10.63 11.59
CA ALA A 33 -10.04 -9.60 11.42
C ALA A 33 -9.22 -9.79 10.14
N ALA A 34 -8.85 -11.04 9.80
CA ALA A 34 -8.13 -11.35 8.57
C ALA A 34 -8.99 -11.07 7.32
N VAL A 35 -10.29 -11.40 7.36
CA VAL A 35 -11.24 -11.10 6.28
C VAL A 35 -11.40 -9.59 6.11
N MET A 36 -11.57 -8.83 7.19
CA MET A 36 -11.66 -7.37 7.13
C MET A 36 -10.39 -6.74 6.58
N LEU A 37 -9.20 -7.24 6.95
CA LEU A 37 -7.93 -6.76 6.43
C LEU A 37 -7.77 -7.07 4.93
N ALA A 38 -8.23 -8.22 4.47
CA ALA A 38 -8.19 -8.61 3.06
C ALA A 38 -9.14 -7.77 2.17
N THR A 39 -10.19 -7.17 2.73
CA THR A 39 -11.14 -6.34 1.96
C THR A 39 -10.68 -4.92 1.65
N ILE A 40 -9.53 -4.46 2.18
CA ILE A 40 -8.97 -3.12 1.92
C ILE A 40 -7.93 -3.13 0.78
N ALA A 41 -7.78 -4.24 0.05
CA ALA A 41 -6.96 -4.27 -1.15
C ALA A 41 -7.59 -3.39 -2.24
N VAL A 42 -7.31 -2.09 -2.20
CA VAL A 42 -7.61 -1.16 -3.29
C VAL A 42 -6.87 -1.70 -4.50
N PRO A 43 -7.55 -2.02 -5.61
CA PRO A 43 -6.84 -2.30 -6.84
C PRO A 43 -6.10 -1.01 -7.21
N VAL A 44 -4.79 -1.01 -7.02
CA VAL A 44 -3.91 -0.04 -7.66
C VAL A 44 -3.94 -0.40 -9.14
N ALA A 45 -5.00 0.05 -9.81
CA ALA A 45 -4.99 0.15 -11.25
C ALA A 45 -3.79 1.04 -11.57
N SER A 46 -2.74 0.47 -12.14
CA SER A 46 -1.61 1.22 -12.65
C SER A 46 -2.19 2.21 -13.65
N ALA A 47 -2.29 3.48 -13.26
CA ALA A 47 -2.64 4.55 -14.17
C ALA A 47 -1.51 4.60 -15.21
N GLN A 48 -1.69 3.87 -16.32
CA GLN A 48 -0.76 3.87 -17.42
C GLN A 48 -0.67 5.32 -17.90
N SER A 49 0.44 5.97 -17.62
CA SER A 49 0.63 7.37 -18.02
C SER A 49 0.45 7.46 -19.53
N ALA A 50 -0.31 8.46 -20.00
CA ALA A 50 -0.50 8.69 -21.42
C ALA A 50 0.87 8.83 -22.12
N PRO A 51 1.01 8.35 -23.38
CA PRO A 51 2.28 8.44 -24.09
C PRO A 51 2.77 9.89 -24.19
N LEU A 52 4.05 10.10 -23.90
CA LEU A 52 4.70 11.39 -24.04
C LEU A 52 4.89 11.70 -25.53
N LYS A 53 4.20 12.73 -26.01
CA LYS A 53 4.35 13.23 -27.37
C LYS A 53 5.67 14.00 -27.50
N LEU A 54 6.52 13.59 -28.43
CA LEU A 54 7.89 14.11 -28.55
C LEU A 54 8.21 14.49 -30.00
N ILE A 55 8.89 15.61 -30.20
CA ILE A 55 9.64 15.92 -31.43
C ILE A 55 11.12 15.88 -31.05
N VAL A 56 11.94 15.16 -31.81
CA VAL A 56 13.39 15.10 -31.59
C VAL A 56 14.06 16.06 -32.55
N ASP A 57 14.83 17.01 -32.02
CA ASP A 57 15.67 17.93 -32.78
C ASP A 57 17.13 17.63 -32.43
N THR A 58 17.92 17.20 -33.41
CA THR A 58 19.26 16.63 -33.21
C THR A 58 20.17 16.97 -34.39
N ASP A 59 21.46 17.17 -34.15
CA ASP A 59 22.49 17.12 -35.18
C ASP A 59 22.96 15.68 -35.39
N PRO A 60 23.00 15.12 -36.61
CA PRO A 60 23.33 13.70 -36.78
C PRO A 60 24.78 13.35 -36.41
N GLY A 61 25.03 12.97 -35.14
CA GLY A 61 26.28 12.45 -34.62
C GLY A 61 26.20 10.99 -34.13
N VAL A 62 27.34 10.45 -33.67
CA VAL A 62 27.41 9.08 -33.12
C VAL A 62 26.66 8.99 -31.77
N ASP A 63 26.78 10.02 -30.95
CA ASP A 63 26.10 10.18 -29.68
C ASP A 63 24.59 10.40 -29.86
N ASP A 64 24.16 11.12 -30.88
CA ASP A 64 22.74 11.26 -31.23
C ASP A 64 22.12 9.94 -31.68
N ALA A 65 22.85 9.16 -32.48
CA ALA A 65 22.40 7.82 -32.87
C ALA A 65 22.22 6.92 -31.63
N LEU A 66 23.13 7.01 -30.65
CA LEU A 66 23.00 6.29 -29.39
C LEU A 66 21.80 6.79 -28.58
N ALA A 67 21.61 8.10 -28.49
CA ALA A 67 20.49 8.71 -27.78
C ALA A 67 19.14 8.32 -28.39
N LEU A 68 19.00 8.36 -29.71
CA LEU A 68 17.82 7.90 -30.44
C LEU A 68 17.58 6.40 -30.22
N THR A 69 18.63 5.59 -30.26
CA THR A 69 18.52 4.14 -30.02
C THR A 69 18.02 3.86 -28.60
N TRP A 70 18.57 4.54 -27.61
CA TRP A 70 18.11 4.43 -26.22
C TRP A 70 16.65 4.90 -26.07
N LEU A 71 16.33 6.08 -26.60
CA LEU A 71 14.99 6.68 -26.54
C LEU A 71 13.92 5.77 -27.15
N LEU A 72 14.22 5.11 -28.27
CA LEU A 72 13.28 4.24 -28.98
C LEU A 72 13.22 2.81 -28.40
N SER A 73 14.22 2.39 -27.63
CA SER A 73 14.28 1.03 -27.05
C SER A 73 13.83 0.96 -25.59
N GLN A 74 13.87 2.08 -24.86
CA GLN A 74 13.42 2.12 -23.47
C GLN A 74 11.93 1.75 -23.35
N ARG A 75 11.58 1.16 -22.19
CA ARG A 75 10.20 0.76 -21.86
C ARG A 75 9.67 1.42 -20.58
N GLU A 76 10.48 2.30 -19.99
CA GLU A 76 10.17 2.97 -18.73
C GLU A 76 9.03 3.97 -18.89
N ARG A 77 8.98 4.66 -20.03
CA ARG A 77 7.96 5.66 -20.33
C ARG A 77 7.39 5.43 -21.73
N PRO A 78 6.06 5.31 -21.87
CA PRO A 78 5.45 5.27 -23.19
C PRO A 78 5.71 6.61 -23.89
N ILE A 79 6.24 6.56 -25.11
CA ILE A 79 6.49 7.74 -25.95
C ILE A 79 5.77 7.62 -27.29
N GLN A 80 5.41 8.76 -27.86
CA GLN A 80 4.89 8.90 -29.21
C GLN A 80 5.76 9.93 -29.94
N VAL A 81 6.66 9.46 -30.80
CA VAL A 81 7.47 10.35 -31.64
C VAL A 81 6.58 10.91 -32.74
N LEU A 82 6.44 12.24 -32.76
CA LEU A 82 5.66 12.97 -33.77
C LEU A 82 6.52 13.34 -34.98
N GLY A 83 7.83 13.46 -34.79
CA GLY A 83 8.79 13.77 -35.84
C GLY A 83 10.21 13.77 -35.30
N ILE A 84 11.17 13.60 -36.20
CA ILE A 84 12.61 13.77 -35.96
C ILE A 84 13.08 14.79 -36.99
N VAL A 85 13.67 15.87 -36.52
CA VAL A 85 14.25 16.94 -37.34
C VAL A 85 15.75 16.97 -37.11
N SER A 86 16.49 17.24 -38.18
CA SER A 86 17.95 17.26 -38.15
C SER A 86 18.49 18.64 -38.50
N VAL A 87 19.51 19.07 -37.76
CA VAL A 87 20.31 20.26 -38.09
C VAL A 87 21.75 19.86 -38.40
N PHE A 88 22.49 20.73 -39.08
CA PHE A 88 23.94 20.56 -39.23
C PHE A 88 24.62 21.20 -38.01
N GLY A 89 25.19 20.37 -37.14
CA GLY A 89 25.81 20.80 -35.87
C GLY A 89 27.22 20.27 -35.69
N ASN A 90 27.58 19.96 -34.44
CA ASN A 90 28.94 19.59 -34.04
C ASN A 90 29.13 18.07 -34.14
N THR A 91 29.21 17.58 -35.37
CA THR A 91 29.56 16.20 -35.67
C THR A 91 31.03 15.90 -35.41
#